data_AF-Q5ZZS5-F1
#
_entry.id   AF-Q5ZZS5-F1
#
_cell.length_a   1.000
_cell.length_b   1.000
_cell.length_c   1.000
_cell.angle_alpha   90.00
_cell.angle_beta   90.00
_cell.angle_gamma   90.00
#
_symmetry.space_group_name_H-M   'P 1'
#
loop_
_entity.id
_entity.type
_entity.pdbx_description
1 polymer ?
#
loop_
_entity_poly.entity_id
_entity_poly.type
_entity_poly.pdbx_seq_one_letter_code
_entity_poly.pdbx_strand_id
1 'polypeptide(L)'
;MYYKVLKFFQKQIEDYAKQIFKVYGNELTLKLEDYNLLEDENNSIESSRSIGFIIEEFLISKLSIYTRSHKNDDVVILRKRDKATRLSYDSYAIFQNIFFMLNIKVQKMNSNNNAIAAINLLYNDYVLINPDQTKAYLILKIHYRLGVSKNDYQRKIIIQNIYSFF
;
A
#
# COMPACT_ATOMS: atom_id res chain seq x y z
N MET A 1 -2.29 -25.28 9.36
CA MET A 1 -3.38 -24.30 9.52
C MET A 1 -2.88 -22.88 9.25
N TYR A 2 -1.87 -22.41 9.98
CA TYR A 2 -1.24 -21.07 9.84
C TYR A 2 -0.93 -20.63 8.39
N TYR A 3 -0.18 -21.43 7.62
CA TYR A 3 0.15 -21.10 6.22
C TYR A 3 -1.09 -20.85 5.32
N LYS A 4 -2.20 -21.58 5.53
CA LYS A 4 -3.43 -21.37 4.76
C LYS A 4 -4.05 -20.01 5.08
N VAL A 5 -4.01 -19.61 6.36
CA VAL A 5 -4.47 -18.28 6.81
C VAL A 5 -3.61 -17.18 6.20
N LEU A 6 -2.28 -17.36 6.21
CA LEU A 6 -1.34 -16.43 5.56
C LEU A 6 -1.65 -16.26 4.08
N LYS A 7 -1.83 -17.35 3.33
CA LYS A 7 -2.14 -17.29 1.90
C LYS A 7 -3.52 -16.68 1.60
N PHE A 8 -4.51 -16.97 2.43
CA PHE A 8 -5.82 -16.33 2.32
C PHE A 8 -5.71 -14.82 2.53
N PHE A 9 -5.06 -14.39 3.62
CA PHE A 9 -4.86 -12.98 3.93
C PHE A 9 -4.08 -12.26 2.82
N GLN A 10 -2.99 -12.86 2.36
CA GLN A 10 -2.17 -12.37 1.25
C GLN A 10 -3.03 -12.07 0.02
N LYS A 11 -3.83 -13.06 -0.41
CA LYS A 11 -4.72 -12.92 -1.57
C LYS A 11 -5.79 -11.84 -1.35
N GLN A 12 -6.43 -11.81 -0.19
CA GLN A 12 -7.46 -10.81 0.13
C GLN A 12 -6.91 -9.38 0.05
N ILE A 13 -5.72 -9.13 0.59
CA ILE A 13 -5.10 -7.81 0.53
C ILE A 13 -4.78 -7.39 -0.90
N GLU A 14 -4.27 -8.31 -1.72
CA GLU A 14 -4.04 -8.03 -3.14
C GLU A 14 -5.36 -7.74 -3.88
N ASP A 15 -6.41 -8.52 -3.61
CA ASP A 15 -7.71 -8.37 -4.26
C ASP A 15 -8.38 -7.05 -3.87
N TYR A 16 -8.33 -6.64 -2.60
CA TYR A 16 -8.81 -5.34 -2.16
C TYR A 16 -8.04 -4.18 -2.82
N ALA A 17 -6.72 -4.25 -2.86
CA ALA A 17 -5.92 -3.22 -3.51
C ALA A 17 -6.24 -3.12 -5.01
N LYS A 18 -6.35 -4.25 -5.72
CA LYS A 18 -6.75 -4.31 -7.13
C LYS A 18 -8.15 -3.74 -7.35
N GLN A 19 -9.12 -4.08 -6.50
CA GLN A 19 -10.48 -3.54 -6.57
C GLN A 19 -10.50 -2.02 -6.37
N ILE A 20 -9.76 -1.52 -5.37
CA ILE A 20 -9.63 -0.08 -5.12
C ILE A 20 -9.11 0.64 -6.36
N PHE A 21 -7.97 0.22 -6.93
CA PHE A 21 -7.42 0.89 -8.10
C PHE A 21 -8.28 0.71 -9.36
N LYS A 22 -8.99 -0.40 -9.49
CA LYS A 22 -9.92 -0.63 -10.61
C LYS A 22 -11.05 0.39 -10.65
N VAL A 23 -11.56 0.85 -9.49
CA VAL A 23 -12.56 1.94 -9.42
C VAL A 23 -12.03 3.23 -10.06
N TYR A 24 -10.72 3.44 -10.05
CA TYR A 24 -10.05 4.58 -10.69
C TYR A 24 -9.51 4.25 -12.09
N GLY A 25 -9.91 3.14 -12.72
CA GLY A 25 -9.41 2.73 -14.03
C GLY A 25 -7.93 2.32 -14.02
N ASN A 26 -7.37 1.97 -12.85
CA ASN A 26 -5.93 1.74 -12.62
C ASN A 26 -5.04 2.95 -12.95
N GLU A 27 -5.60 4.16 -12.88
CA GLU A 27 -4.88 5.41 -13.10
C GLU A 27 -5.26 6.44 -12.03
N LEU A 28 -4.30 7.27 -11.63
CA LEU A 28 -4.50 8.33 -10.66
C LEU A 28 -4.02 9.65 -11.23
N THR A 29 -4.80 10.71 -11.01
CA THR A 29 -4.39 12.08 -11.31
C THR A 29 -3.90 12.74 -10.03
N LEU A 30 -2.76 13.44 -10.11
CA LEU A 30 -2.24 14.24 -9.02
C LEU A 30 -2.51 15.71 -9.32
N LYS A 31 -3.53 16.27 -8.68
CA LYS A 31 -3.93 17.67 -8.87
C LYS A 31 -3.67 18.51 -7.63
N LEU A 32 -3.32 19.77 -7.84
CA LEU A 32 -3.45 20.82 -6.85
C LEU A 32 -4.45 21.83 -7.42
N GLU A 33 -5.57 22.01 -6.72
CA GLU A 33 -6.76 22.64 -7.28
C GLU A 33 -7.16 21.94 -8.59
N ASP A 34 -7.31 22.68 -9.68
CA ASP A 34 -7.64 22.13 -11.00
C ASP A 34 -6.41 21.83 -11.88
N TYR A 35 -5.21 22.17 -11.40
CA TYR A 35 -3.97 21.99 -12.16
C TYR A 35 -3.40 20.58 -11.98
N ASN A 36 -3.10 19.90 -13.09
CA ASN A 36 -2.45 18.59 -13.06
C ASN A 36 -0.94 18.75 -12.88
N LEU A 37 -0.44 18.39 -11.70
CA LEU A 37 0.98 18.52 -11.36
C LEU A 37 1.89 17.62 -12.20
N LEU A 38 1.32 16.66 -12.93
CA LEU A 38 2.03 15.75 -13.82
C LEU A 38 2.00 16.23 -15.28
N GLU A 39 1.37 17.35 -15.60
CA GLU A 39 1.24 17.82 -16.99
C GLU A 39 2.60 18.10 -17.64
N ASP A 40 3.50 18.80 -16.92
CA ASP A 40 4.89 19.01 -17.34
C ASP A 40 5.74 17.75 -17.04
N GLU A 41 6.45 17.22 -18.04
CA GLU A 41 7.34 16.06 -17.88
C GLU A 41 8.63 16.37 -17.12
N ASN A 42 9.02 17.65 -17.06
CA ASN A 42 10.22 18.11 -16.37
C ASN A 42 9.95 18.54 -14.93
N ASN A 43 8.75 18.26 -14.40
CA ASN A 43 8.43 18.60 -13.03
C ASN A 43 9.35 17.85 -12.04
N SER A 44 9.69 18.53 -10.94
CA SER A 44 10.57 17.94 -9.91
C SER A 44 9.90 16.79 -9.14
N ILE A 45 8.57 16.69 -9.16
CA ILE A 45 7.80 15.68 -8.42
C ILE A 45 8.05 14.28 -9.01
N GLU A 46 8.20 14.16 -10.33
CA GLU A 46 8.45 12.92 -11.05
C GLU A 46 9.81 12.28 -10.68
N SER A 47 10.80 13.11 -10.38
CA SER A 47 12.13 12.67 -9.91
C SER A 47 12.15 12.28 -8.43
N SER A 48 11.11 12.64 -7.68
CA SER A 48 11.05 12.48 -6.23
C SER A 48 10.45 11.14 -5.81
N ARG A 49 10.82 10.68 -4.60
CA ARG A 49 10.14 9.53 -3.96
C ARG A 49 8.71 9.88 -3.51
N SER A 50 8.30 11.15 -3.61
CA SER A 50 7.03 11.68 -3.09
C SER A 50 5.81 11.05 -3.76
N ILE A 51 5.87 10.73 -5.06
CA ILE A 51 4.75 10.05 -5.74
C ILE A 51 4.48 8.67 -5.09
N GLY A 52 5.55 7.94 -4.75
CA GLY A 52 5.42 6.66 -4.04
C GLY A 52 4.70 6.82 -2.72
N PHE A 53 5.13 7.78 -1.90
CA PHE A 53 4.49 8.11 -0.61
C PHE A 53 3.02 8.51 -0.76
N ILE A 54 2.67 9.31 -1.78
CA ILE A 54 1.29 9.71 -2.04
C ILE A 54 0.42 8.48 -2.36
N ILE A 55 0.92 7.55 -3.18
CA ILE A 55 0.20 6.32 -3.52
C ILE A 55 0.07 5.41 -2.30
N GLU A 56 1.10 5.30 -1.46
CA GLU A 56 1.06 4.57 -0.18
C GLU A 56 -0.05 5.14 0.71
N GLU A 57 -0.03 6.45 0.97
CA GLU A 57 -1.01 7.15 1.81
C GLU A 57 -2.44 7.05 1.27
N PHE A 58 -2.60 7.18 -0.05
CA PHE A 58 -3.87 6.98 -0.72
C PHE A 58 -4.41 5.56 -0.48
N LEU A 59 -3.59 4.53 -0.72
CA LEU A 59 -4.04 3.16 -0.60
C LEU A 59 -4.33 2.77 0.85
N ILE A 60 -3.49 3.18 1.82
CA ILE A 60 -3.71 2.94 3.26
C ILE A 60 -5.09 3.48 3.66
N SER A 61 -5.41 4.70 3.23
CA SER A 61 -6.68 5.35 3.54
C SER A 61 -7.86 4.61 2.89
N LYS A 62 -7.72 4.23 1.62
CA LYS A 62 -8.77 3.51 0.88
C LYS A 62 -9.01 2.11 1.41
N LEU A 63 -7.97 1.35 1.74
CA LEU A 63 -8.09 0.03 2.36
C LEU A 63 -8.89 0.11 3.66
N SER A 64 -8.53 1.04 4.55
CA SER A 64 -9.23 1.13 5.83
C SER A 64 -10.70 1.54 5.70
N ILE A 65 -11.03 2.42 4.74
CA ILE A 65 -12.43 2.77 4.44
C ILE A 65 -13.16 1.58 3.82
N TYR A 66 -12.57 0.96 2.81
CA TYR A 66 -13.16 -0.12 2.04
C TYR A 66 -13.51 -1.31 2.93
N THR A 67 -12.56 -1.81 3.73
CA THR A 67 -12.77 -3.02 4.53
C THR A 67 -13.66 -2.79 5.75
N ARG A 68 -13.78 -1.56 6.25
CA ARG A 68 -14.71 -1.24 7.35
C ARG A 68 -16.18 -1.34 6.93
N SER A 69 -16.48 -1.18 5.65
CA SER A 69 -17.83 -1.25 5.10
C SER A 69 -18.27 -2.68 4.76
N HIS A 70 -17.35 -3.66 4.77
CA HIS A 70 -17.60 -5.07 4.41
C HIS A 70 -17.41 -5.99 5.63
N LYS A 71 -18.17 -5.80 6.72
CA LYS A 71 -17.83 -6.38 8.05
C LYS A 71 -18.12 -7.88 8.24
N ASN A 72 -18.77 -8.57 7.31
CA ASN A 72 -19.17 -9.96 7.53
C ASN A 72 -18.06 -10.91 7.02
N ASP A 73 -17.35 -11.54 7.95
CA ASP A 73 -16.28 -12.55 7.75
C ASP A 73 -15.02 -12.14 6.95
N ASP A 74 -14.90 -10.86 6.60
CA ASP A 74 -13.81 -10.32 5.80
C ASP A 74 -12.65 -9.71 6.63
N VAL A 75 -11.50 -9.60 5.98
CA VAL A 75 -10.29 -9.02 6.58
C VAL A 75 -10.47 -7.51 6.75
N VAL A 76 -10.51 -7.04 7.99
CA VAL A 76 -10.62 -5.60 8.31
C VAL A 76 -9.24 -4.97 8.47
N ILE A 77 -8.92 -4.01 7.60
CA ILE A 77 -7.67 -3.24 7.65
C ILE A 77 -7.84 -1.96 8.44
N LEU A 78 -6.98 -1.81 9.44
CA LEU A 78 -6.95 -0.67 10.33
C LEU A 78 -5.72 0.18 10.05
N ARG A 79 -5.96 1.46 9.78
CA ARG A 79 -4.90 2.47 9.78
C ARG A 79 -4.45 2.70 11.23
N LYS A 80 -3.13 2.71 11.46
CA LYS A 80 -2.59 3.05 12.78
C LYS A 80 -2.59 4.58 12.96
N ARG A 81 -2.86 5.05 14.18
CA ARG A 81 -3.03 6.48 14.49
C ARG A 81 -1.72 7.21 14.86
N ASP A 82 -0.61 6.48 14.99
CA ASP A 82 0.71 7.07 15.25
C ASP A 82 1.38 7.62 13.98
N LYS A 83 2.35 8.54 14.16
CA LYS A 83 3.17 9.05 13.04
C LYS A 83 3.87 7.88 12.33
N ALA A 84 3.68 7.77 11.00
CA ALA A 84 4.16 6.68 10.15
C ALA A 84 5.67 6.39 10.27
N THR A 85 6.49 7.34 10.72
CA THR A 85 7.95 7.20 10.84
C THR A 85 8.43 6.39 12.04
N ARG A 86 7.54 6.01 12.97
CA ARG A 86 7.92 5.32 14.22
C ARG A 86 7.75 3.80 14.18
N LEU A 87 7.24 3.26 13.08
CA LEU A 87 6.86 1.86 12.96
C LEU A 87 7.40 1.27 11.67
N SER A 88 7.50 -0.04 11.65
CA SER A 88 7.89 -0.83 10.47
C SER A 88 6.75 -1.07 9.50
N TYR A 89 5.50 -0.78 9.85
CA TYR A 89 4.32 -1.10 9.03
C TYR A 89 3.34 0.08 8.98
N ASP A 90 2.55 0.14 7.90
CA ASP A 90 1.69 1.27 7.59
C ASP A 90 0.24 1.06 8.04
N SER A 91 -0.19 -0.21 8.07
CA SER A 91 -1.52 -0.63 8.51
C SER A 91 -1.48 -2.03 9.10
N TYR A 92 -2.55 -2.46 9.77
CA TYR A 92 -2.59 -3.77 10.39
C TYR A 92 -3.99 -4.39 10.37
N ALA A 93 -4.04 -5.69 10.65
CA ALA A 93 -5.27 -6.44 10.86
C ALA A 93 -5.09 -7.47 11.97
N ILE A 94 -6.19 -7.83 12.63
CA ILE A 94 -6.27 -9.01 13.48
C ILE A 94 -7.24 -9.96 12.80
N PHE A 95 -6.75 -11.10 12.33
CA PHE A 95 -7.56 -12.08 11.61
C PHE A 95 -7.18 -13.49 12.08
N GLN A 96 -8.18 -14.27 12.50
CA GLN A 96 -7.99 -15.62 13.07
C GLN A 96 -6.88 -15.66 14.14
N ASN A 97 -6.90 -14.71 15.08
CA ASN A 97 -5.93 -14.54 16.17
C ASN A 97 -4.47 -14.28 15.76
N ILE A 98 -4.22 -13.92 14.50
CA ILE A 98 -2.90 -13.48 14.02
C ILE A 98 -2.91 -11.96 13.84
N PHE A 99 -1.88 -11.30 14.37
CA PHE A 99 -1.62 -9.89 14.13
C PHE A 99 -0.83 -9.70 12.84
N PHE A 100 -1.51 -9.26 11.78
CA PHE A 100 -0.89 -8.97 10.51
C PHE A 100 -0.41 -7.53 10.46
N MET A 101 0.89 -7.34 10.30
CA MET A 101 1.53 -6.06 10.02
C MET A 101 1.63 -5.90 8.50
N LEU A 102 1.00 -4.87 7.94
CA LEU A 102 0.98 -4.61 6.52
C LEU A 102 1.87 -3.41 6.20
N ASN A 103 2.93 -3.66 5.42
CA ASN A 103 3.83 -2.64 4.91
C ASN A 103 3.62 -2.46 3.41
N ILE A 104 3.21 -1.27 3.00
CA ILE A 104 2.90 -0.94 1.62
C ILE A 104 4.12 -0.26 1.01
N LYS A 105 4.56 -0.74 -0.15
CA LYS A 105 5.72 -0.20 -0.87
C LYS A 105 5.40 0.08 -2.31
N VAL A 106 5.65 1.31 -2.72
CA VAL A 106 5.40 1.74 -4.10
C VAL A 106 6.72 1.98 -4.82
N GLN A 107 6.83 1.45 -6.04
CA GLN A 107 8.02 1.52 -6.86
C GLN A 107 7.67 2.00 -8.27
N LYS A 108 8.38 3.03 -8.75
CA LYS A 108 8.33 3.43 -10.16
C LYS A 108 8.96 2.32 -11.00
N MET A 109 8.32 1.93 -12.10
CA MET A 109 8.90 1.00 -13.07
C MET A 109 10.30 1.46 -13.49
N ASN A 110 11.22 0.52 -13.62
CA ASN A 110 12.63 0.75 -13.94
C ASN A 110 13.43 1.54 -12.88
N SER A 111 12.88 1.76 -11.68
CA SER A 111 13.66 2.21 -10.53
C SER A 111 13.97 1.04 -9.60
N ASN A 112 15.11 1.06 -8.91
CA ASN A 112 15.49 0.03 -7.93
C ASN A 112 15.20 0.55 -6.52
N ASN A 113 14.01 0.27 -6.00
CA ASN A 113 13.69 0.52 -4.59
C ASN A 113 13.32 -0.79 -3.88
N ASN A 114 14.27 -1.32 -3.12
CA ASN A 114 14.11 -2.54 -2.31
C ASN A 114 13.96 -2.24 -0.82
N ALA A 115 13.79 -0.97 -0.44
CA ALA A 115 13.59 -0.61 0.96
C ALA A 115 12.23 -1.13 1.45
N ILE A 116 12.25 -1.87 2.56
CA ILE A 116 11.06 -2.43 3.21
C ILE A 116 10.79 -1.58 4.47
N ALA A 117 11.59 -1.78 5.51
CA ALA A 117 11.58 -0.97 6.72
C ALA A 117 12.98 -0.89 7.30
N ALA A 118 13.21 0.07 8.21
CA ALA A 118 14.43 0.06 9.01
C ALA A 118 14.43 -1.20 9.89
N ILE A 119 15.51 -1.99 9.83
CA ILE A 119 15.59 -3.30 10.52
C ILE A 119 15.34 -3.19 12.03
N ASN A 120 15.78 -2.10 12.65
CA ASN A 120 15.58 -1.83 14.07
C ASN A 120 14.08 -1.65 14.40
N LEU A 121 13.32 -0.97 13.55
CA LEU A 121 11.88 -0.79 13.73
C LEU A 121 11.15 -2.13 13.56
N LEU A 122 11.54 -2.91 12.54
CA LEU A 122 10.95 -4.23 12.31
C LEU A 122 11.20 -5.17 13.49
N TYR A 123 12.44 -5.21 14.00
CA TYR A 123 12.78 -6.01 15.17
C TYR A 123 11.96 -5.59 16.40
N ASN A 124 11.86 -4.29 16.66
CA ASN A 124 11.09 -3.78 17.79
C ASN A 124 9.60 -4.17 17.69
N ASP A 125 8.98 -3.93 16.53
CA ASP A 125 7.56 -4.21 16.35
C ASP A 125 7.24 -5.71 16.32
N TYR A 126 8.07 -6.49 15.62
CA TYR A 126 7.81 -7.91 15.39
C TYR A 126 8.23 -8.79 16.58
N VAL A 127 9.39 -8.51 17.16
CA VAL A 127 9.99 -9.38 18.19
C VAL A 127 9.71 -8.86 19.61
N LEU A 128 9.97 -7.58 19.89
CA LEU A 128 9.96 -7.08 21.26
C LEU A 128 8.56 -6.74 21.79
N ILE A 129 7.69 -6.15 20.97
CA ILE A 129 6.35 -5.74 21.39
C ILE A 129 5.43 -6.97 21.43
N ASN A 130 4.80 -7.28 22.57
CA ASN A 130 3.88 -8.42 22.74
C ASN A 130 4.47 -9.76 22.22
N PRO A 131 5.56 -10.26 22.82
CA PRO A 131 6.29 -11.42 22.29
C PRO A 131 5.43 -12.68 22.15
N ASP A 132 4.43 -12.87 23.01
CA ASP A 132 3.54 -14.03 22.99
C ASP A 132 2.46 -13.97 21.90
N GLN A 133 2.29 -12.82 21.23
CA GLN A 133 1.31 -12.65 20.17
C GLN A 133 1.82 -13.26 18.86
N THR A 134 1.01 -14.12 18.24
CA THR A 134 1.29 -14.61 16.89
C THR A 134 1.17 -13.45 15.89
N LYS A 135 2.26 -13.18 15.16
CA LYS A 135 2.35 -12.11 14.18
C LYS A 135 2.67 -12.65 12.79
N ALA A 136 2.38 -11.85 11.78
CA ALA A 136 2.87 -12.04 10.43
C ALA A 136 3.14 -10.67 9.82
N TYR A 137 4.26 -10.52 9.12
CA TYR A 137 4.62 -9.28 8.46
C TYR A 137 4.46 -9.46 6.96
N LEU A 138 3.57 -8.69 6.33
CA LEU A 138 3.26 -8.77 4.91
C LEU A 138 3.69 -7.47 4.23
N ILE A 139 4.41 -7.60 3.13
CA ILE A 139 4.76 -6.51 2.24
C ILE A 139 3.83 -6.54 1.03
N LEU A 140 3.09 -5.46 0.81
CA LEU A 140 2.29 -5.25 -0.40
C LEU A 140 3.04 -4.28 -1.31
N LYS A 141 3.45 -4.76 -2.48
CA LYS A 141 4.25 -4.03 -3.45
C LYS A 141 3.43 -3.60 -4.66
N ILE A 142 3.53 -2.32 -5.01
CA ILE A 142 2.77 -1.70 -6.08
C ILE A 142 3.75 -1.06 -7.07
N HIS A 143 3.65 -1.44 -8.33
CA HIS A 143 4.42 -0.83 -9.40
C HIS A 143 3.58 0.18 -10.15
N TYR A 144 4.16 1.35 -10.41
CA TYR A 144 3.53 2.39 -11.22
C TYR A 144 4.48 2.93 -12.28
N ARG A 145 3.92 3.58 -13.29
CA ARG A 145 4.67 4.43 -14.22
C ARG A 145 3.91 5.73 -14.41
N LEU A 146 4.60 6.76 -14.87
CA LEU A 146 3.95 7.96 -15.37
C LEU A 146 3.70 7.79 -16.87
N GLY A 147 2.60 8.35 -17.35
CA GLY A 147 2.29 8.31 -18.77
C GLY A 147 0.92 8.88 -19.09
N VAL A 148 0.63 8.99 -20.38
CA VAL A 148 -0.62 9.54 -20.89
C VAL A 148 -1.74 8.50 -20.77
N SER A 149 -2.87 8.90 -20.18
CA SER A 149 -4.09 8.11 -20.11
C SER A 149 -4.68 7.92 -21.50
N LYS A 150 -5.21 6.73 -21.77
CA LYS A 150 -5.96 6.47 -23.01
C LYS A 150 -7.39 7.01 -22.97
N ASN A 151 -7.89 7.38 -21.79
CA ASN A 151 -9.28 7.78 -21.59
C ASN A 151 -9.48 9.28 -21.82
N ASP A 152 -8.55 10.10 -21.32
CA ASP A 152 -8.67 11.57 -21.34
C ASP A 152 -7.41 12.29 -21.85
N TYR A 153 -6.41 11.54 -22.32
CA TYR A 153 -5.14 12.06 -22.85
C TYR A 153 -4.34 12.93 -21.87
N GLN A 154 -4.63 12.87 -20.57
CA GLN A 154 -3.86 13.56 -19.54
C GLN A 154 -2.72 12.68 -19.02
N ARG A 155 -1.62 13.29 -18.58
CA ARG A 155 -0.57 12.56 -17.85
C ARG A 155 -1.09 12.13 -16.47
N LYS A 156 -0.89 10.86 -16.15
CA LYS A 156 -1.35 10.21 -14.92
C LYS A 156 -0.30 9.26 -14.35
N ILE A 157 -0.50 8.90 -13.09
CA ILE A 157 0.13 7.74 -12.46
C ILE A 157 -0.65 6.51 -12.91
N ILE A 158 -0.02 5.61 -13.65
CA ILE A 158 -0.63 4.38 -14.15
C ILE A 158 -0.15 3.21 -13.31
N ILE A 159 -1.07 2.55 -12.62
CA ILE A 159 -0.80 1.37 -11.80
C ILE A 159 -0.62 0.16 -12.73
N GLN A 160 0.47 -0.57 -12.55
CA GLN A 160 0.89 -1.66 -13.44
C GLN A 160 0.77 -3.02 -12.81
N ASN A 161 1.26 -3.18 -11.57
CA ASN A 161 1.27 -4.47 -10.89
C ASN A 161 1.08 -4.30 -9.38
N ILE A 162 0.41 -5.27 -8.76
CA ILE A 162 0.16 -5.34 -7.32
C ILE A 162 0.37 -6.78 -6.90
N TYR A 163 1.32 -7.00 -6.02
CA TYR A 163 1.65 -8.31 -5.48
C TYR A 163 2.16 -8.17 -4.06
N SER A 164 2.16 -9.25 -3.30
CA SER A 164 2.62 -9.23 -1.92
C SER A 164 3.47 -10.44 -1.57
N PHE A 165 4.19 -10.36 -0.46
CA PHE A 165 4.99 -11.47 0.09
C PHE A 165 5.21 -11.27 1.60
N PHE A 166 5.39 -12.37 2.31
CA PHE A 166 5.78 -12.40 3.73
C PHE A 166 7.30 -12.38 3.85
#